data_AF-A0A435U9F0-F1
#
_entry.id   AF-A0A435U9F0-F1
#
_cell.length_a   1.000
_cell.length_b   1.000
_cell.length_c   1.000
_cell.angle_alpha   90.00
_cell.angle_beta   90.00
_cell.angle_gamma   90.00
#
_symmetry.space_group_name_H-M   'P 1'
#
loop_
_entity.id
_entity.type
_entity.pdbx_description
1 polymer ?
#
loop_
_entity_poly.entity_id
_entity_poly.type
_entity_poly.pdbx_seq_one_letter_code
_entity_poly.pdbx_strand_id
1 'polypeptide(L)'
;IMQIGSVTLQPYNRSKPTITITAIQVSADATQALVVWSRKLVAGVASPGAAATTATTVPAPLRVANTFLIRVESNLGYTPVIAWSASSQQKLGLTSAFSNITMGETYFLRPRRSVTIPCSDC
;
A
#
# COMPACT_ATOMS: atom_id res chain seq x y z
N ILE A 1 -5.87 -13.69 -3.18
CA ILE A 1 -6.51 -12.48 -2.60
C ILE A 1 -5.81 -11.17 -2.99
N MET A 2 -4.47 -11.10 -3.00
CA MET A 2 -3.73 -9.86 -3.33
C MET A 2 -4.06 -9.27 -4.71
N GLN A 3 -4.35 -10.11 -5.71
CA GLN A 3 -4.77 -9.64 -7.05
C GLN A 3 -6.12 -8.90 -7.02
N ILE A 4 -7.03 -9.21 -6.09
CA ILE A 4 -8.34 -8.52 -5.96
C ILE A 4 -8.14 -7.05 -5.61
N GLY A 5 -7.15 -6.72 -4.77
CA GLY A 5 -6.81 -5.33 -4.45
C GLY A 5 -6.31 -4.52 -5.65
N SER A 6 -5.85 -5.18 -6.71
CA SER A 6 -5.52 -4.48 -7.97
C SER A 6 -6.76 -4.18 -8.83
N VAL A 7 -7.85 -4.94 -8.66
CA VAL A 7 -9.12 -4.76 -9.39
C VAL A 7 -9.86 -3.51 -8.89
N THR A 8 -9.76 -3.18 -7.59
CA THR A 8 -10.33 -1.93 -7.04
C THR A 8 -9.65 -0.67 -7.57
N LEU A 9 -8.48 -0.81 -8.21
CA LEU A 9 -7.75 0.26 -8.87
C LEU A 9 -8.04 0.30 -10.38
N GLN A 10 -9.08 -0.36 -10.88
CA GLN A 10 -9.57 -0.12 -12.23
C GLN A 10 -10.14 1.32 -12.35
N PRO A 11 -10.00 1.99 -13.51
CA PRO A 11 -9.60 1.47 -14.82
C PRO A 11 -8.10 1.51 -15.13
N TYR A 12 -7.21 1.62 -14.13
CA TYR A 12 -5.75 1.75 -14.34
C TYR A 12 -5.03 0.47 -14.78
N ASN A 13 -5.58 -0.27 -15.75
CA ASN A 13 -5.02 -1.55 -16.24
C ASN A 13 -3.63 -1.44 -16.90
N ARG A 14 -3.19 -0.22 -17.27
CA ARG A 14 -1.87 0.05 -17.85
C ARG A 14 -0.76 0.19 -16.80
N SER A 15 -1.12 0.35 -15.54
CA SER A 15 -0.17 0.54 -14.45
C SER A 15 -0.30 -0.63 -13.48
N LYS A 16 0.83 -1.19 -13.04
CA LYS A 16 0.84 -2.27 -12.06
C LYS A 16 1.07 -1.68 -10.66
N PRO A 17 0.07 -1.67 -9.77
CA PRO A 17 0.24 -1.13 -8.43
C PRO A 17 1.23 -1.96 -7.62
N THR A 18 1.92 -1.29 -6.71
CA THR A 18 2.56 -1.93 -5.57
C THR A 18 1.61 -1.85 -4.39
N ILE A 19 1.31 -2.99 -3.77
CA ILE A 19 0.43 -3.07 -2.59
C ILE A 19 1.18 -3.79 -1.49
N THR A 20 1.28 -3.18 -0.31
CA THR A 20 1.83 -3.81 0.90
C THR A 20 0.76 -3.85 1.97
N ILE A 21 0.47 -5.04 2.48
CA ILE A 21 -0.44 -5.26 3.61
C ILE A 21 0.40 -5.71 4.79
N THR A 22 0.29 -4.98 5.90
CA THR A 22 1.06 -5.26 7.11
C THR A 22 0.12 -5.33 8.30
N ALA A 23 0.12 -6.47 9.00
CA ALA A 23 -0.48 -6.58 10.31
C ALA A 23 0.48 -6.04 11.36
N ILE A 24 -0.04 -5.19 12.24
CA ILE A 24 0.75 -4.46 13.23
C ILE A 24 0.09 -4.65 14.59
N GLN A 25 0.89 -4.98 15.60
CA GLN A 25 0.49 -4.99 16.99
C GLN A 25 1.17 -3.82 17.71
N VAL A 26 0.38 -2.97 18.35
CA VAL A 26 0.90 -1.96 19.27
C VAL A 26 1.14 -2.60 20.64
N SER A 27 2.29 -2.32 21.24
CA SER A 27 2.69 -2.83 22.55
C SER A 27 1.73 -2.35 23.66
N ALA A 28 1.77 -3.03 24.81
CA ALA A 28 0.88 -2.74 25.93
C ALA A 28 1.11 -1.35 26.55
N ASP A 29 2.32 -0.80 26.42
CA ASP A 29 2.72 0.54 26.86
C ASP A 29 2.58 1.60 25.75
N ALA A 30 2.09 1.22 24.57
CA ALA A 30 1.96 2.07 23.38
C ALA A 30 3.26 2.74 22.87
N THR A 31 4.42 2.24 23.28
CA THR A 31 5.73 2.77 22.86
C THR A 31 6.21 2.17 21.54
N GLN A 32 5.81 0.94 21.24
CA GLN A 32 6.24 0.19 20.07
C GLN A 32 5.05 -0.24 19.21
N ALA A 33 5.28 -0.28 17.90
CA ALA A 33 4.41 -0.94 16.95
C ALA A 33 5.25 -1.98 16.21
N LEU A 34 4.84 -3.25 16.27
CA LEU A 34 5.60 -4.38 15.74
C LEU A 34 4.81 -5.05 14.63
N VAL A 35 5.51 -5.44 13.58
CA VAL A 35 4.93 -6.24 12.50
C VAL A 35 4.59 -7.64 13.03
N VAL A 36 3.37 -8.11 12.76
CA VAL A 36 2.95 -9.49 13.04
C VAL A 36 3.18 -10.36 11.82
N TRP A 37 2.75 -9.87 10.65
CA TRP A 37 3.06 -10.44 9.34
C TRP A 37 2.93 -9.35 8.28
N SER A 38 3.52 -9.58 7.11
CA SER A 38 3.40 -8.66 5.99
C SER A 38 3.42 -9.41 4.65
N ARG A 39 2.62 -8.94 3.70
CA ARG A 39 2.54 -9.43 2.33
C ARG A 39 2.63 -8.26 1.36
N LYS A 40 3.43 -8.44 0.32
CA LYS A 40 3.65 -7.43 -0.72
C LYS A 40 3.26 -7.99 -2.08
N LEU A 41 2.72 -7.13 -2.94
CA LEU A 41 2.50 -7.36 -4.35
C LEU A 41 3.26 -6.30 -5.12
N VAL A 42 4.19 -6.69 -5.98
CA VAL A 42 4.94 -5.78 -6.87
C VAL A 42 4.81 -6.31 -8.28
N ALA A 43 4.38 -5.45 -9.20
CA ALA A 43 4.25 -5.82 -10.62
C ALA A 43 3.42 -7.10 -10.88
N GLY A 44 2.47 -7.42 -9.99
CA GLY A 44 1.61 -8.61 -10.05
C GLY A 44 2.18 -9.86 -9.38
N VAL A 45 3.40 -9.81 -8.83
CA VAL A 45 4.04 -10.92 -8.13
C VAL A 45 3.93 -10.72 -6.62
N ALA A 46 3.41 -11.72 -5.91
CA ALA A 46 3.29 -11.69 -4.46
C ALA A 46 4.58 -12.17 -3.79
N SER A 47 4.96 -11.52 -2.71
CA SER A 47 6.13 -11.87 -1.88
C SER A 47 5.86 -11.54 -0.41
N PRO A 48 6.70 -12.05 0.52
CA PRO A 48 6.72 -11.55 1.88
C PRO A 48 7.05 -10.04 1.91
N GLY A 49 6.51 -9.34 2.91
CA GLY A 49 6.87 -7.97 3.23
C GLY A 49 7.88 -7.90 4.38
N ALA A 50 7.74 -6.92 5.26
CA ALA A 50 8.56 -6.82 6.47
C ALA A 50 8.39 -8.08 7.36
N ALA A 51 9.49 -8.54 7.95
CA ALA A 51 9.49 -9.71 8.82
C ALA A 51 8.69 -9.45 10.10
N ALA A 52 8.16 -10.52 10.69
CA ALA A 52 7.55 -10.46 12.02
C ALA A 52 8.53 -9.85 13.05
N THR A 53 7.98 -9.24 14.10
CA THR A 53 8.67 -8.51 15.17
C THR A 53 9.51 -7.31 14.73
N THR A 54 9.52 -6.96 13.44
CA THR A 54 10.18 -5.74 12.95
C THR A 54 9.45 -4.53 13.50
N ALA A 55 10.19 -3.54 14.03
CA ALA A 55 9.62 -2.28 14.46
C ALA A 55 9.06 -1.49 13.26
N THR A 56 7.91 -0.88 13.44
CA THR A 56 7.26 -0.04 12.42
C THR A 56 6.59 1.18 13.04
N THR A 57 6.07 2.06 12.19
CA THR A 57 5.42 3.30 12.61
C THR A 57 3.91 3.21 12.43
N VAL A 58 3.21 3.83 13.37
CA VAL A 58 1.77 4.06 13.36
C VAL A 58 1.55 5.53 13.74
N PRO A 59 0.66 6.26 13.06
CA PRO A 59 0.32 7.63 13.43
C PRO A 59 -0.05 7.74 14.91
N ALA A 60 0.39 8.81 15.57
CA ALA A 60 0.17 8.99 17.01
C ALA A 60 -1.30 8.80 17.46
N PRO A 61 -2.32 9.30 16.72
CA PRO A 61 -3.73 9.09 17.10
C PRO A 61 -4.18 7.62 17.06
N LEU A 62 -3.48 6.77 16.30
CA LEU A 62 -3.79 5.35 16.15
C LEU A 62 -2.91 4.46 17.04
N ARG A 63 -1.84 5.00 17.63
CA ARG A 63 -0.91 4.27 18.51
C ARG A 63 -1.49 4.14 19.91
N VAL A 64 -2.55 3.33 20.01
CA VAL A 64 -3.24 3.01 21.25
C VAL A 64 -2.74 1.66 21.77
N ALA A 65 -2.48 1.57 23.08
CA ALA A 65 -2.01 0.36 23.72
C ALA A 65 -2.85 -0.88 23.37
N ASN A 66 -2.19 -2.02 23.16
CA ASN A 66 -2.83 -3.30 22.87
C ASN A 66 -3.74 -3.31 21.63
N THR A 67 -3.56 -2.38 20.68
CA THR A 67 -4.36 -2.39 19.45
C THR A 67 -3.69 -3.13 18.31
N PHE A 68 -4.52 -3.85 17.54
CA PHE A 68 -4.13 -4.51 16.31
C PHE A 68 -4.63 -3.70 15.12
N LEU A 69 -3.74 -3.44 14.16
CA LEU A 69 -4.01 -2.65 12.97
C LEU A 69 -3.60 -3.43 11.72
N ILE A 70 -4.39 -3.29 10.67
CA ILE A 70 -3.98 -3.63 9.31
C ILE A 70 -3.63 -2.33 8.60
N ARG A 71 -2.36 -2.17 8.25
CA ARG A 71 -1.91 -1.09 7.37
C ARG A 71 -1.89 -1.58 5.93
N VAL A 72 -2.54 -0.85 5.04
CA VAL A 72 -2.49 -1.08 3.60
C VAL A 72 -1.85 0.12 2.95
N GLU A 73 -0.76 -0.12 2.24
CA GLU A 73 -0.04 0.89 1.46
C GLU A 73 -0.18 0.53 -0.01
N SER A 74 -0.75 1.42 -0.81
CA SER A 74 -0.90 1.25 -2.25
C SER A 74 -0.18 2.38 -2.97
N ASN A 75 0.66 2.03 -3.95
CA ASN A 75 1.34 2.98 -4.82
C ASN A 75 1.11 2.61 -6.28
N LEU A 76 0.79 3.60 -7.10
CA LEU A 76 0.53 3.46 -8.52
C LEU A 76 1.19 4.61 -9.28
N GLY A 77 2.19 4.30 -10.10
CA GLY A 77 2.66 5.21 -11.14
C GLY A 77 1.69 5.19 -12.31
N TYR A 78 0.78 6.16 -12.37
CA TYR A 78 -0.16 6.30 -13.48
C TYR A 78 0.48 7.07 -14.63
N THR A 79 0.42 6.50 -15.85
CA THR A 79 0.80 7.19 -17.08
C THR A 79 -0.48 7.56 -17.83
N PRO A 80 -0.83 8.86 -17.89
CA PRO A 80 -2.02 9.31 -18.59
C PRO A 80 -2.01 8.90 -20.07
N VAL A 81 -3.16 8.50 -20.60
CA VAL A 81 -3.33 8.29 -22.04
C VAL A 81 -3.44 9.65 -22.71
N ILE A 82 -2.30 10.26 -23.01
CA ILE A 82 -2.26 11.45 -23.86
C ILE A 82 -2.24 10.95 -25.30
N ALA A 83 -3.36 11.07 -26.01
CA ALA A 83 -3.55 10.59 -27.39
C ALA A 83 -2.71 11.34 -28.47
N TRP A 84 -1.70 12.10 -28.05
CA TRP A 84 -0.96 13.02 -28.92
C TRP A 84 0.50 12.62 -28.93
N SER A 85 1.06 12.43 -30.12
CA SER A 85 2.45 12.02 -30.36
C SER A 85 3.45 12.82 -29.51
N ALA A 86 4.60 12.23 -29.18
CA ALA A 86 5.66 12.89 -28.43
C ALA A 86 6.00 14.29 -28.99
N SER A 87 5.97 14.44 -30.33
CA SER A 87 6.17 15.71 -31.06
C SER A 87 5.15 16.81 -30.78
N SER A 88 3.95 16.47 -30.28
CA SER A 88 2.88 17.41 -29.93
C SER A 88 2.92 17.82 -28.46
N GLN A 89 3.54 17.02 -27.59
CA GLN A 89 3.72 17.34 -26.17
C GLN A 89 4.68 18.54 -25.98
N GLN A 90 5.77 18.59 -26.75
CA GLN A 90 6.69 19.73 -26.71
C GLN A 90 6.06 21.04 -27.23
N LYS A 91 5.12 20.96 -28.18
CA LYS A 91 4.46 22.14 -28.77
C LYS A 91 3.46 22.84 -27.85
N LEU A 92 2.93 22.12 -26.85
CA LEU A 92 1.91 22.64 -25.92
C LEU A 92 2.48 23.06 -24.56
N GLY A 93 3.80 23.01 -24.36
CA GLY A 93 4.42 23.32 -23.07
C GLY A 93 4.06 22.35 -21.94
N LEU A 94 3.41 21.22 -22.27
CA LEU A 94 3.14 20.12 -21.35
C LEU A 94 4.43 19.31 -21.20
N THR A 95 5.24 19.75 -20.24
CA THR A 95 6.53 19.13 -19.91
C THR A 95 6.36 17.68 -19.42
N SER A 96 7.48 16.95 -19.40
CA SER A 96 7.60 15.57 -18.91
C SER A 96 7.01 15.30 -17.51
N ALA A 97 6.70 16.34 -16.73
CA ALA A 97 6.04 16.26 -15.43
C ALA A 97 4.67 15.55 -15.46
N PHE A 98 3.97 15.51 -16.59
CA PHE A 98 2.67 14.81 -16.73
C PHE A 98 2.78 13.42 -17.37
N SER A 99 4.01 12.93 -17.62
CA SER A 99 4.23 11.58 -18.19
C SER A 99 4.08 10.47 -17.14
N ASN A 100 4.24 10.79 -15.86
CA ASN A 100 4.05 9.86 -14.75
C ASN A 100 3.53 10.58 -13.50
N ILE A 101 2.33 10.21 -13.06
CA ILE A 101 1.70 10.72 -11.83
C ILE A 101 1.80 9.61 -10.79
N THR A 102 2.62 9.81 -9.75
CA THR A 102 2.72 8.86 -8.63
C THR A 102 1.55 9.10 -7.69
N MET A 103 0.63 8.15 -7.63
CA MET A 103 -0.50 8.14 -6.71
C MET A 103 -0.20 7.14 -5.60
N GLY A 104 -0.28 7.60 -4.35
CA GLY A 104 0.02 6.79 -3.18
C GLY A 104 -1.02 7.01 -2.11
N GLU A 105 -1.44 5.94 -1.45
CA GLU A 105 -2.36 6.02 -0.33
C GLU A 105 -2.00 5.00 0.75
N THR A 106 -2.30 5.36 1.99
CA THR A 106 -2.04 4.53 3.16
C THR A 106 -3.23 4.57 4.09
N TYR A 107 -3.76 3.39 4.42
CA TYR A 107 -4.90 3.24 5.32
C TYR A 107 -4.54 2.37 6.51
N PHE A 108 -5.19 2.65 7.64
CA PHE A 108 -5.11 1.84 8.85
C PHE A 108 -6.51 1.39 9.24
N LEU A 109 -6.72 0.09 9.33
CA LEU A 109 -8.01 -0.51 9.65
C LEU A 109 -7.89 -1.39 10.89
N ARG A 110 -8.97 -1.45 11.68
CA ARG A 110 -9.11 -2.40 12.79
C ARG A 110 -10.02 -3.55 12.37
N PRO A 111 -9.69 -4.81 12.73
CA PRO A 111 -10.62 -5.92 12.50
C PRO A 111 -11.92 -5.69 13.30
N ARG A 112 -13.08 -5.94 12.67
CA ARG A 112 -14.39 -5.68 13.30
C ARG A 112 -14.88 -6.82 14.19
N ARG A 113 -14.45 -8.05 13.92
CA ARG A 113 -14.99 -9.28 14.54
C ARG A 113 -13.95 -10.09 15.33
N SER A 114 -12.68 -9.68 15.28
CA SER A 114 -11.58 -10.33 15.97
C SER A 114 -10.63 -9.27 16.55
N VAL A 115 -9.78 -9.68 17.49
CA VAL A 115 -8.73 -8.81 18.06
C VAL A 115 -7.42 -8.94 17.29
N THR A 116 -7.23 -10.03 16.54
CA THR A 116 -6.06 -10.27 15.70
C THR A 116 -6.49 -10.97 14.40
N ILE A 117 -5.59 -10.97 13.42
CA ILE A 117 -5.70 -11.76 12.20
C ILE A 117 -4.39 -12.52 12.06
N PRO A 118 -4.31 -13.80 12.48
CA PRO A 118 -3.11 -14.61 12.27
C PRO A 118 -2.93 -14.96 10.79
N CYS A 119 -1.72 -15.28 10.41
CA CYS A 119 -1.43 -15.78 9.07
C CYS A 119 -0.47 -16.97 9.17
N SER A 120 -0.97 -18.16 8.88
CA SER A 120 -0.29 -19.44 9.09
C SER A 120 0.61 -19.86 7.95
N ASP A 121 0.29 -19.43 6.73
CA ASP A 121 1.07 -19.59 5.51
C ASP A 121 1.67 -18.24 5.07
N CYS A 122 1.80 -17.32 6.04
CA CYS A 122 2.65 -16.16 5.92
C CYS A 122 4.12 -16.55 6.07
#